data_AF-A0A162MDK3-F1
#
_entry.id   AF-A0A162MDK3-F1
#
_cell.length_a   1.000
_cell.length_b   1.000
_cell.length_c   1.000
_cell.angle_alpha   90.00
_cell.angle_beta   90.00
_cell.angle_gamma   90.00
#
_symmetry.space_group_name_H-M   'P 1'
#
loop_
_entity.id
_entity.type
_entity.pdbx_description
1 polymer ?
#
loop_
_entity_poly.entity_id
_entity_poly.type
_entity_poly.pdbx_seq_one_letter_code
_entity_poly.pdbx_strand_id
1 'polypeptide(L)'
;MKISDQMIAVLSIASLLIIIALFTNNAYLFLFSFPFFVFSWVFLGVIRNQNYVGAGYKSAIIITLLIWLMGFYSMNNINTKVVPETFILGFPLATAIMVYFVWALPVLTFTIPYGLFFERDCISESELKELLSKIKEM
;
A
#
# COMPACT_ATOMS: atom_id res chain seq x y z
N MET A 1 -23.08 7.99 -3.05
CA MET A 1 -21.69 8.21 -3.48
C MET A 1 -21.12 6.87 -3.88
N LYS A 2 -20.55 6.72 -5.09
CA LYS A 2 -19.94 5.44 -5.49
C LYS A 2 -18.71 5.18 -4.64
N ILE A 3 -18.33 3.92 -4.45
CA ILE A 3 -17.09 3.56 -3.72
C ILE A 3 -15.87 4.22 -4.38
N SER A 4 -15.88 4.37 -5.70
CA SER A 4 -14.86 5.13 -6.44
C SER A 4 -14.74 6.57 -5.97
N ASP A 5 -15.85 7.28 -5.81
CA ASP A 5 -15.87 8.68 -5.41
C ASP A 5 -15.33 8.84 -3.97
N GLN A 6 -15.67 7.89 -3.09
CA GLN A 6 -15.12 7.82 -1.73
C GLN A 6 -13.60 7.64 -1.74
N MET A 7 -13.10 6.69 -2.53
CA MET A 7 -11.66 6.43 -2.60
C MET A 7 -10.89 7.58 -3.27
N ILE A 8 -11.47 8.27 -4.25
CA ILE A 8 -10.88 9.48 -4.84
C ILE A 8 -10.77 10.59 -3.79
N ALA A 9 -11.80 10.77 -2.97
CA ALA A 9 -11.76 11.76 -1.89
C ALA A 9 -10.68 11.41 -0.85
N VAL A 10 -10.59 10.15 -0.42
CA VAL A 10 -9.54 9.70 0.51
C VAL A 10 -8.15 9.89 -0.10
N LEU A 11 -7.94 9.50 -1.36
CA LEU A 11 -6.67 9.69 -2.06
C LEU A 11 -6.26 11.17 -2.12
N SER A 12 -7.21 12.05 -2.46
CA SER A 12 -6.96 13.49 -2.58
C SER A 12 -6.61 14.12 -1.22
N ILE A 13 -7.37 13.78 -0.17
CA ILE A 13 -7.11 14.25 1.19
C ILE A 13 -5.75 13.73 1.66
N ALA A 14 -5.49 12.43 1.52
CA ALA A 14 -4.22 11.81 1.91
C ALA A 14 -3.03 12.46 1.18
N SER A 15 -3.16 12.75 -0.12
CA SER A 15 -2.12 13.44 -0.89
C SER A 15 -1.79 14.82 -0.33
N LEU A 16 -2.82 15.61 -0.01
CA LEU A 16 -2.64 16.93 0.61
C LEU A 16 -1.99 16.82 1.99
N LEU A 17 -2.41 15.84 2.80
CA LEU A 17 -1.84 15.63 4.13
C LEU A 17 -0.38 15.16 4.07
N ILE A 18 0.02 14.36 3.06
CA ILE A 18 1.44 14.03 2.81
C ILE A 18 2.24 15.31 2.55
N ILE A 19 1.76 16.18 1.67
CA ILE A 19 2.44 17.44 1.34
C ILE A 19 2.60 18.29 2.61
N ILE A 20 1.52 18.46 3.38
CA ILE A 20 1.56 19.21 4.65
C ILE A 20 2.54 18.55 5.63
N ALA A 21 2.56 17.22 5.73
CA ALA A 21 3.46 16.49 6.62
C ALA A 21 4.93 16.74 6.28
N LEU A 22 5.28 16.77 4.99
CA LEU A 22 6.64 17.05 4.53
C LEU A 22 7.06 18.49 4.85
N PHE A 23 6.20 19.48 4.57
CA PHE A 23 6.51 20.89 4.85
C PHE A 23 6.59 21.22 6.34
N THR A 24 5.81 20.52 7.17
CA THR A 24 5.78 20.73 8.63
C THR A 24 6.72 19.80 9.40
N ASN A 25 7.42 18.90 8.70
CA ASN A 25 8.22 17.82 9.29
C ASN A 25 7.42 17.01 10.34
N ASN A 26 6.14 16.77 10.07
CA ASN A 26 5.24 16.07 10.98
C ASN A 26 5.18 14.57 10.64
N ALA A 27 5.98 13.79 11.35
CA ALA A 27 6.10 12.35 11.11
C ALA A 27 4.82 11.56 11.41
N TYR A 28 3.98 12.01 12.35
CA TYR A 28 2.68 11.39 12.63
C TYR A 28 1.67 11.66 11.53
N LEU A 29 1.67 12.87 10.99
CA LEU A 29 0.82 13.18 9.85
C LEU A 29 1.22 12.32 8.64
N PHE A 30 2.51 12.19 8.36
CA PHE A 30 3.01 11.31 7.29
C PHE A 30 2.60 9.86 7.49
N LEU A 31 2.74 9.35 8.72
CA LEU A 31 2.40 7.98 9.13
C LEU A 31 0.96 7.58 8.81
N PHE A 32 0.00 8.50 8.94
CA PHE A 32 -1.38 8.22 8.54
C PHE A 32 -1.59 8.48 7.05
N SER A 33 -1.08 9.61 6.55
CA SER A 33 -1.37 10.06 5.19
C SER A 33 -0.84 9.11 4.12
N PHE A 34 0.39 8.62 4.28
CA PHE A 34 1.04 7.76 3.28
C PHE A 34 0.35 6.40 3.13
N PRO A 35 0.09 5.61 4.18
CA PRO A 35 -0.60 4.33 4.04
C PRO A 35 -2.00 4.47 3.46
N PHE A 36 -2.76 5.51 3.84
CA PHE A 36 -4.08 5.77 3.26
C PHE A 36 -4.01 6.20 1.79
N PHE A 37 -2.99 6.97 1.39
CA PHE A 37 -2.76 7.30 -0.02
C PHE A 37 -2.56 6.03 -0.86
N VAL A 38 -1.63 5.17 -0.46
CA VAL A 38 -1.33 3.94 -1.22
C VAL A 38 -2.52 2.97 -1.19
N PHE A 39 -3.18 2.84 -0.03
CA PHE A 39 -4.42 2.06 0.11
C PHE A 39 -5.47 2.49 -0.92
N SER A 40 -5.81 3.78 -0.97
CA SER A 40 -6.85 4.28 -1.86
C SER A 40 -6.44 4.19 -3.33
N TRP A 41 -5.18 4.45 -3.65
CA TRP A 41 -4.67 4.32 -5.02
C TRP A 41 -4.79 2.89 -5.54
N VAL A 42 -4.35 1.92 -4.75
CA VAL A 42 -4.44 0.49 -5.07
C VAL A 42 -5.89 0.02 -5.15
N PHE A 43 -6.72 0.45 -4.20
CA PHE A 43 -8.14 0.10 -4.16
C PHE A 43 -8.88 0.63 -5.40
N LEU A 44 -8.56 1.86 -5.82
CA LEU A 44 -9.07 2.46 -7.06
C LEU A 44 -8.70 1.65 -8.30
N GLY A 45 -7.47 1.15 -8.36
CA GLY A 45 -7.00 0.30 -9.45
C GLY A 45 -7.86 -0.94 -9.67
N VAL A 46 -8.41 -1.52 -8.59
CA VAL A 46 -9.20 -2.75 -8.66
C VAL A 46 -10.68 -2.51 -8.91
N ILE A 47 -11.27 -1.48 -8.29
CA ILE A 47 -12.68 -1.18 -8.52
C ILE A 47 -12.96 -0.64 -9.92
N ARG A 48 -11.94 -0.17 -10.65
CA ARG A 48 -12.06 0.40 -11.99
C ARG A 48 -12.75 -0.54 -12.98
N ASN A 49 -12.56 -1.86 -12.85
CA ASN A 49 -13.00 -2.81 -13.87
C ASN A 49 -14.31 -3.54 -13.53
N GLN A 50 -14.62 -3.82 -12.27
CA GLN A 50 -15.80 -4.64 -11.93
C GLN A 50 -16.69 -4.06 -10.82
N ASN A 51 -16.37 -2.88 -10.24
CA ASN A 51 -17.04 -2.36 -9.04
C ASN A 51 -17.10 -3.36 -7.87
N TYR A 52 -16.31 -4.44 -7.97
CA TYR A 52 -16.28 -5.58 -7.08
C TYR A 52 -14.82 -5.80 -6.69
N VAL A 53 -14.62 -6.12 -5.42
CA VAL A 53 -13.31 -6.45 -4.88
C VAL A 53 -13.45 -7.82 -4.22
N GLY A 54 -12.77 -8.83 -4.76
CA GLY A 54 -12.73 -10.16 -4.17
C GLY A 54 -12.32 -10.10 -2.70
N ALA A 55 -12.95 -10.92 -1.86
CA ALA A 55 -12.71 -10.90 -0.41
C ALA A 55 -11.23 -11.17 -0.05
N GLY A 56 -10.54 -12.02 -0.81
CA GLY A 56 -9.10 -12.29 -0.66
C GLY A 56 -8.24 -11.05 -0.94
N TYR A 57 -8.58 -10.29 -1.99
CA TYR A 57 -7.87 -9.06 -2.30
C TYR A 57 -8.15 -7.94 -1.29
N LYS A 58 -9.41 -7.80 -0.87
CA LYS A 58 -9.79 -6.81 0.16
C LYS A 58 -9.04 -7.05 1.47
N SER A 59 -8.94 -8.30 1.90
CA SER A 59 -8.20 -8.66 3.12
C SER A 59 -6.71 -8.42 2.97
N ALA A 60 -6.10 -8.75 1.82
CA ALA A 60 -4.70 -8.46 1.52
C ALA A 60 -4.35 -6.96 1.64
N ILE A 61 -5.17 -6.08 1.06
CA ILE A 61 -4.97 -4.63 1.17
C ILE A 61 -5.11 -4.17 2.63
N ILE A 62 -6.16 -4.61 3.34
CA ILE A 62 -6.38 -4.20 4.74
C ILE A 62 -5.22 -4.64 5.63
N ILE A 63 -4.73 -5.87 5.48
CA ILE A 63 -3.57 -6.38 6.22
C ILE A 63 -2.34 -5.51 5.93
N THR A 64 -2.12 -5.15 4.66
CA THR A 64 -1.00 -4.30 4.25
C THR A 64 -1.09 -2.89 4.84
N LEU A 65 -2.29 -2.32 4.90
CA LEU A 65 -2.53 -1.04 5.57
C LEU A 65 -2.16 -1.11 7.07
N LEU A 66 -2.58 -2.17 7.76
CA LEU A 66 -2.26 -2.38 9.17
C LEU A 66 -0.76 -2.53 9.40
N ILE A 67 -0.07 -3.29 8.53
CA ILE A 67 1.39 -3.45 8.58
C ILE A 67 2.09 -2.10 8.47
N TRP A 68 1.68 -1.26 7.52
CA TRP A 68 2.26 0.07 7.38
C TRP A 68 1.99 0.97 8.58
N LEU A 69 0.74 1.04 9.05
CA LEU A 69 0.39 1.86 10.21
C LEU A 69 1.22 1.45 11.44
N MET A 70 1.33 0.15 11.70
CA MET A 70 2.14 -0.37 12.80
C MET A 70 3.64 -0.10 12.59
N GLY A 71 4.17 -0.36 11.39
CA GLY A 71 5.59 -0.17 11.08
C GLY A 71 6.03 1.28 11.21
N PHE A 72 5.30 2.22 10.60
CA PHE A 72 5.57 3.64 10.76
C PHE A 72 5.39 4.09 12.21
N TYR A 73 4.38 3.58 12.92
CA TYR A 73 4.15 3.95 14.33
C TYR A 73 5.31 3.51 15.21
N SER A 74 5.75 2.27 15.07
CA SER A 74 6.91 1.75 15.79
C SER A 74 8.16 2.58 15.49
N MET A 75 8.41 2.94 14.23
CA MET A 75 9.57 3.78 13.87
C MET A 75 9.53 5.17 14.50
N ASN A 76 8.36 5.82 14.52
CA ASN A 76 8.21 7.17 15.10
C ASN A 76 8.42 7.21 16.62
N ASN A 77 8.25 6.07 17.31
CA ASN A 77 8.45 5.97 18.76
C ASN A 77 9.87 5.54 19.15
N ILE A 78 10.74 5.23 18.18
CA ILE A 78 12.14 4.88 18.45
C ILE A 78 12.96 6.15 18.58
N ASN A 79 13.76 6.24 19.64
CA ASN A 79 14.71 7.33 19.81
C ASN A 79 15.91 7.14 18.87
N THR A 80 15.91 7.87 17.76
CA THR A 80 16.97 7.83 16.73
C THR A 80 18.15 8.78 17.01
N LYS A 81 18.11 9.55 18.12
CA LYS A 81 19.19 10.47 18.50
C LYS A 81 20.32 9.80 19.27
N VAL A 82 20.10 8.56 19.73
CA VAL A 82 21.07 7.78 20.49
C VAL A 82 21.74 6.78 19.54
N VAL A 83 23.02 6.51 19.77
CA VAL A 83 23.74 5.47 19.04
C VAL A 83 23.03 4.13 19.26
N PRO A 84 22.72 3.36 18.21
CA PRO A 84 22.00 2.10 18.37
C PRO A 84 22.82 1.09 19.16
N GLU A 85 22.24 0.59 20.25
CA GLU A 85 22.84 -0.49 21.05
C GLU A 85 22.51 -1.88 20.48
N THR A 86 21.43 -1.97 19.71
CA THR A 86 20.91 -3.22 19.14
C THR A 86 20.83 -3.15 17.62
N PHE A 87 21.30 -4.22 17.00
CA PHE A 87 21.25 -4.43 15.56
C PHE A 87 20.48 -5.71 15.26
N ILE A 88 19.49 -5.62 14.38
CA ILE A 88 18.72 -6.75 13.89
C ILE A 88 19.15 -7.00 12.45
N LEU A 89 19.74 -8.17 12.19
CA LEU A 89 20.23 -8.56 10.87
C LEU A 89 21.16 -7.50 10.23
N GLY A 90 21.97 -6.82 11.05
CA GLY A 90 22.91 -5.80 10.62
C GLY A 90 22.36 -4.38 10.55
N PHE A 91 21.08 -4.16 10.85
CA PHE A 91 20.47 -2.82 10.84
C PHE A 91 20.09 -2.35 12.25
N PRO A 92 20.24 -1.04 12.55
CA PRO A 92 19.58 -0.43 13.70
C PRO A 92 18.08 -0.72 13.70
N LEU A 93 17.47 -0.81 14.88
CA LEU A 93 16.07 -1.24 15.03
C LEU A 93 15.08 -0.50 14.11
N ALA A 94 15.16 0.83 14.02
CA ALA A 94 14.27 1.62 13.16
C ALA A 94 14.44 1.26 11.67
N THR A 95 15.67 1.05 11.22
CA THR A 95 15.97 0.63 9.84
C THR A 95 15.53 -0.81 9.57
N ALA A 96 15.69 -1.71 10.54
CA ALA A 96 15.21 -3.08 10.43
C ALA A 96 13.68 -3.13 10.27
N ILE A 97 12.94 -2.33 11.05
CA ILE A 97 11.48 -2.19 10.90
C ILE A 97 11.15 -1.64 9.52
N MET A 98 11.86 -0.62 9.05
CA MET A 98 11.65 -0.08 7.72
C MET A 98 11.81 -1.17 6.65
N VAL A 99 12.98 -1.81 6.60
CA VAL A 99 13.33 -2.78 5.54
C VAL A 99 12.44 -4.02 5.59
N TYR A 100 12.30 -4.66 6.75
CA TYR A 100 11.62 -5.95 6.84
C TYR A 100 10.12 -5.83 7.03
N PHE A 101 9.66 -4.81 7.76
CA PHE A 101 8.25 -4.67 8.12
C PHE A 101 7.52 -3.70 7.21
N VAL A 102 8.08 -2.53 6.90
CA VAL A 102 7.41 -1.52 6.05
C VAL A 102 7.58 -1.83 4.56
N TRP A 103 8.67 -2.47 4.14
CA TRP A 103 8.92 -2.79 2.74
C TRP A 103 8.68 -4.26 2.41
N ALA A 104 9.42 -5.19 3.03
CA ALA A 104 9.38 -6.60 2.62
C ALA A 104 8.03 -7.26 2.94
N LEU A 105 7.46 -7.02 4.12
CA LEU A 105 6.21 -7.68 4.52
C LEU A 105 5.01 -7.28 3.63
N PRO A 106 4.81 -6.00 3.26
CA PRO A 106 3.84 -5.59 2.26
C PRO A 106 4.00 -6.26 0.90
N VAL A 107 5.22 -6.53 0.44
CA VAL A 107 5.42 -7.30 -0.80
C VAL A 107 4.79 -8.68 -0.68
N LEU A 108 4.96 -9.35 0.47
CA LEU A 108 4.37 -10.67 0.70
C LEU A 108 2.85 -10.62 0.88
N THR A 109 2.34 -9.62 1.60
CA THR A 109 0.90 -9.51 1.91
C THR A 109 0.07 -8.83 0.85
N PHE A 110 0.72 -8.12 -0.10
CA PHE A 110 0.05 -7.41 -1.17
C PHE A 110 0.46 -7.92 -2.55
N THR A 111 1.75 -7.92 -2.91
CA THR A 111 2.20 -8.24 -4.27
C THR A 111 1.90 -9.69 -4.66
N ILE A 112 2.10 -10.65 -3.74
CA ILE A 112 1.79 -12.06 -4.02
C ILE A 112 0.27 -12.28 -4.16
N PRO A 113 -0.59 -11.87 -3.20
CA PRO A 113 -2.03 -11.94 -3.39
C PRO A 113 -2.53 -11.18 -4.62
N TYR A 114 -1.97 -10.00 -4.89
CA TYR A 114 -2.26 -9.26 -6.12
C TYR A 114 -1.97 -10.13 -7.33
N GLY A 115 -0.76 -10.67 -7.50
CA GLY A 115 -0.45 -11.53 -8.65
C GLY A 115 -1.37 -12.75 -8.80
N LEU A 116 -1.73 -13.40 -7.69
CA LEU A 116 -2.62 -14.58 -7.69
C LEU A 116 -4.09 -14.24 -8.01
N PHE A 117 -4.56 -13.07 -7.58
CA PHE A 117 -5.96 -12.68 -7.73
C PHE A 117 -6.19 -11.70 -8.89
N PHE A 118 -5.15 -11.07 -9.42
CA PHE A 118 -5.26 -10.03 -10.44
C PHE A 118 -5.87 -10.56 -11.73
N GLU A 119 -5.41 -11.72 -12.21
CA GLU A 119 -5.96 -12.31 -13.44
C GLU A 119 -7.43 -12.71 -13.29
N ARG A 120 -7.83 -13.18 -12.09
CA ARG A 120 -9.20 -13.63 -11.84
C ARG A 120 -10.16 -12.48 -11.51
N ASP A 121 -9.70 -11.52 -10.72
CA ASP A 121 -10.55 -10.53 -10.05
C ASP A 121 -10.40 -9.12 -10.65
N CYS A 122 -9.36 -8.83 -11.46
CA CYS A 122 -9.08 -7.48 -11.99
C CYS A 122 -9.12 -7.35 -13.52
N ILE A 123 -8.77 -8.38 -14.29
CA ILE A 123 -8.90 -8.39 -15.75
C ILE A 123 -10.26 -9.02 -16.14
N SER A 124 -11.03 -8.31 -16.97
CA SER A 124 -12.23 -8.91 -17.58
C SER A 124 -11.83 -9.94 -18.65
N GLU A 125 -12.66 -10.98 -18.87
CA GLU A 125 -12.43 -11.93 -19.97
C GLU A 125 -12.25 -11.25 -21.32
N SER A 126 -12.95 -10.13 -21.55
CA SER A 126 -12.84 -9.33 -22.77
C SER A 126 -11.47 -8.67 -22.91
N GLU A 127 -10.95 -8.05 -21.84
CA GLU A 127 -9.62 -7.44 -21.84
C GLU A 127 -8.52 -8.50 -21.99
N LEU A 128 -8.69 -9.67 -21.36
CA LEU A 128 -7.75 -10.78 -21.51
C LEU A 128 -7.69 -11.26 -22.96
N LYS A 129 -8.85 -11.43 -23.61
CA LYS A 129 -8.93 -11.84 -25.02
C LYS A 129 -8.28 -10.81 -25.95
N GLU A 130 -8.51 -9.51 -25.71
CA GLU A 130 -7.88 -8.43 -26.47
C GLU A 130 -6.35 -8.39 -26.26
N LEU A 131 -5.88 -8.57 -25.03
CA LEU A 131 -4.45 -8.61 -24.73
C LEU A 131 -3.77 -9.79 -25.45
N LEU A 132 -4.38 -10.97 -25.38
CA LEU A 132 -3.87 -12.18 -26.03
C LEU A 132 -3.90 -12.10 -27.56
N SER A 133 -4.88 -11.40 -28.16
CA SER A 133 -4.89 -11.18 -29.61
C SER A 133 -3.73 -10.28 -30.05
N LYS A 134 -3.49 -9.18 -29.32
CA LYS A 134 -2.37 -8.26 -29.59
C LYS A 134 -1.01 -8.94 -29.44
N ILE A 135 -0.84 -9.83 -28.46
CA ILE A 135 0.40 -10.61 -28.29
C ILE A 135 0.61 -11.58 -29.45
N LYS A 136 -0.46 -12.19 -30.00
CA LYS A 136 -0.35 -13.08 -31.17
C LYS A 136 -0.01 -12.36 -32.47
N GLU A 137 -0.25 -11.05 -32.54
CA GLU A 137 0.08 -10.20 -33.69
C GLU A 137 1.52 -9.66 -33.65
N MET A 138 2.22 -9.80 -32.51
CA MET A 138 3.63 -9.45 -32.33
C MET A 138 4.56 -10.62 -32.64
#